data_AF-A0A0H3GKX5-F1
#
_entry.id   AF-A0A0H3GKX5-F1
#
_cell.length_a   1.000
_cell.length_b   1.000
_cell.length_c   1.000
_cell.angle_alpha   90.00
_cell.angle_beta   90.00
_cell.angle_gamma   90.00
#
_symmetry.space_group_name_H-M   'P 1'
#
loop_
_entity.id
_entity.type
_entity.pdbx_description
1 polymer ?
#
loop_
_entity_poly.entity_id
_entity_poly.type
_entity_poly.pdbx_seq_one_letter_code
_entity_poly.pdbx_strand_id
1 'polypeptide(L)'
;MLLERVEIVGFRGINRLSLMLEQNNVLIGENAWGKSSLLDALTLLLSPEFDLYHFIRDDFLVSPGRHPGARTPFAYYPDLTRNGARPPSGPAFPSASALLGALR
;
A
#
# COMPACT_ATOMS: atom_id res chain seq x y z
N MET A 1 -19.74 -8.48 -27.44
CA MET A 1 -19.90 -7.79 -26.14
C MET A 1 -18.96 -6.60 -26.16
N LEU A 2 -19.41 -5.40 -25.81
CA LEU A 2 -18.55 -4.21 -25.72
C LEU A 2 -18.38 -3.85 -24.24
N LEU A 3 -17.16 -3.44 -23.86
CA LEU A 3 -16.91 -2.90 -22.54
C LEU A 3 -17.31 -1.44 -22.53
N GLU A 4 -18.28 -1.07 -21.68
CA GLU A 4 -18.78 0.31 -21.57
C GLU A 4 -18.14 1.07 -20.41
N ARG A 5 -17.74 0.35 -19.36
CA ARG A 5 -17.17 0.91 -18.14
C ARG A 5 -16.13 -0.04 -17.56
N VAL A 6 -15.03 0.52 -17.08
CA VAL A 6 -14.07 -0.19 -16.23
C VAL A 6 -13.94 0.54 -14.88
N GLU A 7 -13.98 -0.22 -13.80
CA GLU A 7 -13.66 0.25 -12.45
C GLU A 7 -12.60 -0.66 -11.83
N ILE A 8 -11.50 -0.07 -11.38
CA ILE A 8 -10.36 -0.76 -10.77
C ILE A 8 -10.09 -0.14 -9.41
N VAL A 9 -9.98 -0.98 -8.38
CA VAL A 9 -9.63 -0.55 -7.02
C VAL A 9 -8.45 -1.38 -6.53
N GLY A 10 -7.39 -0.70 -6.10
CA GLY A 10 -6.25 -1.32 -5.43
C GLY A 10 -5.49 -2.34 -6.26
N PHE A 11 -5.25 -2.12 -7.56
CA PHE A 11 -4.53 -3.05 -8.44
C PHE A 11 -3.23 -2.44 -8.98
N ARG A 12 -2.08 -3.08 -8.77
CA ARG A 12 -0.73 -2.70 -9.30
C ARG A 12 -0.46 -1.19 -9.35
N GLY A 13 -0.65 -0.48 -8.24
CA GLY A 13 -0.42 0.98 -8.15
C GLY A 13 -1.64 1.86 -8.47
N ILE A 14 -2.73 1.31 -9.01
CA ILE A 14 -4.02 1.98 -9.08
C ILE A 14 -4.66 1.94 -7.70
N ASN A 15 -4.89 3.10 -7.10
CA ASN A 15 -5.70 3.20 -5.89
C ASN A 15 -7.19 3.06 -6.22
N ARG A 16 -7.69 3.91 -7.11
CA ARG A 16 -9.03 3.84 -7.70
C ARG A 16 -9.04 4.50 -9.07
N LEU A 17 -9.57 3.80 -10.07
CA LEU A 17 -9.76 4.32 -11.42
C LEU A 17 -11.14 3.89 -11.92
N SER A 18 -11.91 4.84 -12.45
CA SER A 18 -13.17 4.58 -13.14
C SER A 18 -13.15 5.30 -14.48
N LEU A 19 -13.39 4.57 -15.56
CA LEU A 19 -13.32 5.10 -16.92
C LEU A 19 -14.55 4.63 -17.74
N MET A 20 -15.14 5.54 -18.49
CA MET A 20 -16.06 5.22 -19.59
C MET A 20 -15.26 4.79 -20.79
N LEU A 21 -15.65 3.67 -21.41
CA LEU A 21 -15.00 3.15 -22.59
C LEU A 21 -15.88 3.43 -23.81
N GLU A 22 -15.30 4.12 -24.78
CA GLU A 22 -15.87 4.32 -26.12
C GLU A 22 -15.30 3.29 -27.11
N GLN A 23 -15.66 3.40 -28.39
CA GLN A 23 -15.10 2.52 -29.44
C GLN A 23 -13.57 2.67 -29.56
N ASN A 24 -13.06 3.89 -29.43
CA ASN A 24 -11.64 4.20 -29.44
C ASN A 24 -11.31 5.07 -28.22
N ASN A 25 -10.48 4.56 -27.31
CA ASN A 25 -10.11 5.27 -26.10
C ASN A 25 -8.64 5.71 -26.19
N VAL A 26 -8.38 6.97 -25.85
CA VAL A 26 -7.01 7.48 -25.72
C VAL A 26 -6.73 7.71 -24.24
N LEU A 27 -5.76 6.97 -23.71
CA LEU A 27 -5.33 7.08 -22.32
C LEU A 27 -4.26 8.17 -22.17
N ILE A 28 -4.67 9.31 -21.62
CA ILE A 28 -3.80 10.46 -21.33
C ILE A 28 -3.74 10.66 -19.82
N GLY A 29 -2.53 10.82 -19.29
CA GLY A 29 -2.30 11.05 -17.86
C GLY A 29 -0.81 11.08 -17.52
N GLU A 30 -0.48 11.43 -16.29
CA GLU A 30 0.90 11.38 -15.78
C GLU A 30 1.42 9.94 -15.70
N ASN A 31 2.73 9.73 -15.71
CA ASN A 31 3.33 8.39 -15.67
C ASN A 31 2.96 7.60 -14.40
N ALA A 32 2.67 8.27 -13.30
CA ALA A 32 2.28 7.65 -12.03
C ALA A 32 0.78 7.34 -11.91
N TRP A 33 -0.05 7.71 -12.90
CA TRP A 33 -1.51 7.57 -12.81
C TRP A 33 -2.02 6.13 -12.99
N GLY A 34 -1.12 5.17 -13.28
CA GLY A 34 -1.49 3.77 -13.46
C GLY A 34 -1.93 3.41 -14.89
N LYS A 35 -1.48 4.16 -15.90
CA LYS A 35 -1.77 3.86 -17.33
C LYS A 35 -1.35 2.44 -17.71
N SER A 36 -0.12 2.05 -17.40
CA SER A 36 0.38 0.69 -17.65
C SER A 36 -0.39 -0.35 -16.84
N SER A 37 -0.66 -0.06 -15.56
CA SER A 37 -1.43 -0.93 -14.67
C SER A 37 -2.87 -1.17 -15.16
N LEU A 38 -3.49 -0.17 -15.80
CA LEU A 38 -4.81 -0.34 -16.41
C LEU A 38 -4.74 -1.29 -17.61
N LEU A 39 -3.75 -1.12 -18.48
CA LEU A 39 -3.55 -2.01 -19.62
C LEU A 39 -3.24 -3.45 -19.17
N ASP A 40 -2.44 -3.61 -18.12
CA ASP A 40 -2.19 -4.91 -17.48
C ASP A 40 -3.50 -5.54 -17.01
N ALA A 41 -4.32 -4.80 -16.24
CA ALA A 41 -5.59 -5.30 -15.74
C ALA A 41 -6.54 -5.73 -16.88
N LEU A 42 -6.65 -4.91 -17.94
CA LEU A 42 -7.46 -5.23 -19.10
C LEU A 42 -6.93 -6.46 -19.84
N THR A 43 -5.62 -6.61 -19.97
CA THR A 43 -5.00 -7.77 -20.62
C THR A 43 -5.29 -9.06 -19.85
N LEU A 44 -5.19 -9.03 -18.53
CA LEU A 44 -5.45 -10.20 -17.67
C LEU A 44 -6.94 -10.58 -17.65
N LEU A 45 -7.83 -9.59 -17.62
CA LEU A 45 -9.28 -9.81 -17.51
C LEU A 45 -9.94 -10.15 -18.86
N LEU A 46 -9.37 -9.67 -19.97
CA LEU A 46 -9.91 -9.89 -21.31
C LEU A 46 -9.09 -10.91 -22.12
N SER A 47 -8.17 -11.62 -21.45
CA SER A 47 -7.40 -12.68 -22.08
C SER A 47 -8.37 -13.70 -22.70
N PRO A 48 -8.12 -14.17 -23.95
CA PRO A 48 -8.94 -15.18 -24.60
C PRO A 48 -8.71 -16.59 -24.02
N GLU A 49 -7.82 -16.74 -23.05
CA GLU A 49 -7.54 -18.01 -22.39
C GLU A 49 -8.79 -18.55 -21.66
N PHE A 50 -8.91 -19.88 -21.60
CA PHE A 50 -10.07 -20.54 -20.98
C PHE A 50 -10.11 -20.36 -19.46
N ASP A 51 -8.94 -20.19 -18.85
CA ASP A 51 -8.82 -20.02 -17.41
C ASP A 51 -8.77 -18.53 -17.05
N LEU A 52 -9.65 -18.12 -16.15
CA LEU A 52 -9.64 -16.77 -15.59
C LEU A 52 -8.34 -16.54 -14.83
N TYR A 53 -7.74 -15.36 -15.01
CA TYR A 53 -6.54 -14.99 -14.27
C TYR A 53 -6.76 -15.06 -12.75
N HIS A 54 -5.88 -15.77 -12.06
CA HIS A 54 -5.92 -15.89 -10.61
C HIS A 54 -5.05 -14.82 -9.96
N PHE A 55 -5.68 -13.82 -9.37
CA PHE A 55 -4.99 -12.72 -8.71
C PHE A 55 -4.15 -13.20 -7.53
N ILE A 56 -2.91 -12.73 -7.46
CA ILE A 56 -2.01 -12.98 -6.33
C ILE A 56 -1.94 -11.75 -5.43
N ARG A 57 -1.43 -11.94 -4.20
CA ARG A 57 -1.33 -10.86 -3.21
C ARG A 57 -0.56 -9.64 -3.73
N ASP A 58 0.48 -9.86 -4.54
CA ASP A 58 1.33 -8.79 -5.10
C ASP A 58 0.64 -7.98 -6.20
N ASP A 59 -0.50 -8.46 -6.74
CA ASP A 59 -1.30 -7.67 -7.67
C ASP A 59 -2.06 -6.55 -6.97
N PHE A 60 -2.27 -6.64 -5.65
CA PHE A 60 -3.05 -5.65 -4.91
C PHE A 60 -2.18 -4.57 -4.29
N LEU A 61 -2.62 -3.32 -4.40
CA LEU A 61 -2.04 -2.20 -3.67
C LEU A 61 -2.30 -2.39 -2.18
N VAL A 62 -1.27 -2.83 -1.46
CA VAL A 62 -1.28 -2.77 0.01
C VAL A 62 -1.36 -1.29 0.37
N SER A 63 -2.50 -0.86 0.90
CA SER A 63 -2.58 0.45 1.54
C SER A 63 -1.47 0.47 2.58
N PRO A 64 -0.44 1.35 2.51
CA PRO A 64 0.48 1.51 3.63
C PRO A 64 -0.44 1.82 4.79
N GLY A 65 -0.50 0.89 5.75
CA GLY A 65 -1.54 0.93 6.76
C GLY A 65 -1.57 2.35 7.32
N ARG A 66 -2.78 2.89 7.49
CA ARG A 66 -3.00 3.70 8.69
C ARG A 66 -2.47 2.84 9.81
N HIS A 67 -1.22 3.04 10.22
CA HIS A 67 -0.67 2.38 11.38
C HIS A 67 -1.66 2.72 12.51
N PRO A 68 -2.40 1.77 13.10
CA PRO A 68 -2.93 1.99 14.43
C PRO A 68 -1.67 1.97 15.31
N GLY A 69 -1.15 3.17 15.58
CA GLY A 69 0.18 3.39 16.16
C GLY A 69 0.93 4.46 15.37
N ALA A 70 0.43 5.69 15.24
CA ALA A 70 0.28 6.58 16.39
C ALA A 70 1.41 6.34 17.42
N ARG A 71 2.60 6.87 17.10
CA ARG A 71 3.67 7.21 18.04
C ARG A 71 3.99 6.13 19.09
N THR A 72 4.78 5.14 18.71
CA THR A 72 5.76 4.63 19.67
C THR A 72 6.97 5.57 19.61
N PRO A 73 7.21 6.46 20.58
CA PRO A 73 8.46 7.22 20.68
C PRO A 73 9.61 6.34 21.17
N PHE A 74 9.58 5.05 20.87
CA PHE A 74 10.76 4.21 21.03
C PHE A 74 11.74 4.59 19.94
N ALA A 75 12.51 5.64 20.23
CA ALA A 75 13.85 5.76 19.71
C ALA A 75 14.50 4.39 19.94
N TYR A 76 14.81 3.71 18.84
CA TYR A 76 15.60 2.51 18.86
C TYR A 76 16.93 2.83 19.56
N TYR A 77 17.07 2.43 20.82
CA TYR A 77 18.37 2.42 21.49
C TYR A 77 19.00 1.07 21.17
N PRO A 78 19.95 0.98 20.22
CA PRO A 78 20.70 -0.25 20.05
C PRO A 78 21.38 -0.61 21.37
N ASP A 79 21.42 -1.90 21.65
CA ASP A 79 21.86 -2.49 22.91
C ASP A 79 23.22 -1.94 23.37
N LEU A 80 23.20 -0.95 24.28
CA LEU A 80 24.41 -0.31 24.82
C LEU A 80 25.15 -1.19 25.84
N THR A 81 24.66 -2.42 26.10
CA THR A 81 25.31 -3.34 27.04
C THR A 81 26.68 -3.85 26.56
N ARG A 82 27.04 -3.67 25.28
CA ARG A 82 28.34 -4.16 24.79
C ARG A 82 29.55 -3.29 25.14
N ASN A 83 29.36 -2.00 25.44
CA ASN A 83 30.48 -1.07 25.64
C ASN A 83 30.25 -0.07 26.80
N GLY A 84 29.64 -0.50 27.91
CA GLY A 84 29.62 0.27 29.17
C GLY A 84 29.16 1.73 29.07
N ALA A 85 28.49 2.12 27.98
CA ALA A 85 28.16 3.49 27.69
C ALA A 85 26.86 3.83 28.42
N ARG A 86 27.00 4.48 29.57
CA ARG A 86 25.88 5.06 30.30
C ARG A 86 25.11 5.99 29.35
N PRO A 87 23.79 5.79 29.15
CA PRO A 87 23.02 6.63 28.25
C PRO A 87 23.11 8.09 28.71
N PRO A 88 23.15 9.07 27.80
CA PRO A 88 23.02 10.47 28.18
C PRO A 88 21.71 10.61 28.96
N SER A 89 21.70 11.47 29.98
CA SER A 89 20.54 11.76 30.83
C SER A 89 19.38 12.33 30.01
N GLY A 90 18.75 11.46 29.22
CA GLY A 90 17.51 11.67 28.50
C GLY A 90 16.34 11.28 29.38
N PRO A 91 15.11 11.64 28.96
CA PRO A 91 13.94 11.53 29.80
C PRO A 91 13.75 10.10 30.32
N ALA A 92 13.40 10.00 31.60
CA ALA A 92 13.15 8.76 32.31
C ALA A 92 12.25 7.83 31.49
N PHE A 93 12.66 6.57 31.34
CA PHE A 93 11.90 5.53 30.65
C PHE A 93 10.43 5.60 31.06
N PRO A 94 9.48 5.76 30.11
CA PRO A 94 8.08 5.65 30.47
C PRO A 94 7.84 4.23 31.01
N SER A 95 7.30 4.15 32.22
CA SER A 95 6.94 2.89 32.87
C SER A 95 5.93 2.13 32.03
N ALA A 96 5.90 0.80 32.15
CA ALA A 96 5.05 -0.08 31.33
C ALA A 96 3.56 0.33 31.29
N SER A 97 3.05 0.95 32.36
CA SER A 97 1.69 1.50 32.40
C SER A 97 1.45 2.64 31.40
N ALA A 98 2.45 3.49 31.15
CA ALA A 98 2.36 4.55 30.14
C ALA A 98 2.34 3.96 28.72
N LEU A 99 3.03 2.83 28.50
CA LEU A 99 3.03 2.12 27.21
C LEU A 99 1.65 1.54 26.88
N LEU A 100 0.94 1.02 27.89
CA LEU A 100 -0.40 0.47 27.71
C LEU A 100 -1.45 1.54 27.37
N GLY A 101 -1.26 2.78 27.87
CA GLY A 101 -2.14 3.90 27.56
C GLY A 101 -2.06 4.40 26.11
N ALA A 102 -0.93 4.23 25.43
CA ALA A 102 -0.73 4.66 24.05
C ALA A 102 -1.28 3.68 23.00
N LEU A 103 -1.69 2.48 23.42
CA LEU A 103 -2.26 1.42 22.57
C LEU A 103 -3.80 1.38 22.58
N ARG A 104 -4.45 2.29 23.31
CA ARG A 104 -5.91 2.51 23.26
C ARG A 104 -6.24 3.72 22.41
#